data_AF-A0AAW1K710-F1
#
_entry.id   AF-A0AAW1K710-F1
#
_cell.length_a   1.000
_cell.length_b   1.000
_cell.length_c   1.000
_cell.angle_alpha   90.00
_cell.angle_beta   90.00
_cell.angle_gamma   90.00
#
_symmetry.space_group_name_H-M   'P 1'
#
loop_
_entity.id
_entity.type
_entity.pdbx_description
1 polymer ?
#
loop_
_entity_poly.entity_id
_entity_poly.type
_entity_poly.pdbx_seq_one_letter_code
_entity_poly.pdbx_strand_id
1 'polypeptide(L)'
;MCFLEIEIAKMISETLQNPGRKFITCKFYNRDSPSMPGCGFVMWVDEDTTEWQRNIINELLIENGRLKSEVRQTRKEIEEIAKQVDGEKLNELREQLVEMKKENKRIKIILA
;
A
#
# COMPACT_ATOMS: atom_id res chain seq x y z
N MET A 1 2.77 -31.38 8.28
CA MET A 1 2.23 -31.76 6.96
C MET A 1 0.73 -31.47 6.95
N CYS A 2 0.17 -31.08 5.82
CA CYS A 2 -1.30 -30.95 5.65
C CYS A 2 -1.93 -32.28 5.19
N PHE A 3 -3.22 -32.32 4.86
CA PHE A 3 -3.90 -33.55 4.39
C PHE A 3 -3.38 -34.11 3.06
N LEU A 4 -2.63 -33.33 2.28
CA LEU A 4 -1.98 -33.79 1.04
C LEU A 4 -0.52 -34.21 1.27
N GLU A 5 -0.09 -34.37 2.53
CA GLU A 5 1.31 -34.70 2.87
C GLU A 5 2.32 -33.73 2.24
N ILE A 6 1.97 -32.46 2.17
CA ILE A 6 2.86 -31.38 1.77
C ILE A 6 3.08 -30.40 2.92
N GLU A 7 4.02 -29.49 2.71
CA GLU A 7 4.39 -28.47 3.68
C GLU A 7 3.21 -27.58 4.09
N ILE A 8 3.26 -27.12 5.34
CA ILE A 8 2.30 -26.22 5.96
C ILE A 8 2.84 -24.79 5.96
N ALA A 9 1.94 -23.80 5.93
CA ALA A 9 2.24 -22.39 6.12
C ALA A 9 1.69 -21.91 7.46
N LYS A 10 2.39 -20.97 8.11
CA LYS A 10 1.92 -20.27 9.32
C LYS A 10 1.24 -18.97 8.92
N MET A 11 0.04 -18.73 9.43
CA MET A 11 -0.80 -17.60 9.07
C MET A 11 -1.41 -16.95 10.32
N ILE A 12 -1.85 -15.70 10.18
CA ILE A 12 -2.59 -14.95 11.21
C ILE A 12 -3.98 -14.66 10.67
N SER A 13 -5.04 -15.08 11.37
CA SER A 13 -6.42 -14.84 10.98
C SER A 13 -6.78 -13.36 11.15
N GLU A 14 -7.48 -12.81 10.16
CA GLU A 14 -8.05 -11.45 10.21
C GLU A 14 -9.59 -11.50 10.22
N THR A 15 -10.16 -12.66 10.53
CA THR A 15 -11.62 -12.83 10.64
C THR A 15 -12.14 -12.17 11.91
N LEU A 16 -13.37 -11.64 11.88
CA LEU A 16 -14.00 -11.02 13.05
C LEU A 16 -14.13 -11.97 14.24
N GLN A 17 -14.33 -13.27 13.97
CA GLN A 17 -14.49 -14.29 14.99
C GLN A 17 -13.16 -14.69 15.65
N ASN A 18 -12.07 -14.73 14.88
CA ASN A 18 -10.75 -15.17 15.34
C ASN A 18 -9.67 -14.15 14.93
N PRO A 19 -9.78 -12.88 15.31
CA PRO A 19 -8.86 -11.85 14.86
C PRO A 19 -7.50 -12.02 15.58
N GLY A 20 -6.41 -11.93 14.83
CA GLY A 20 -5.05 -12.05 15.36
C GLY A 20 -4.61 -13.47 15.73
N ARG A 21 -5.51 -14.47 15.68
CA ARG A 21 -5.17 -15.86 16.00
C ARG A 21 -4.24 -16.49 14.98
N LYS A 22 -3.28 -17.27 15.44
CA LYS A 22 -2.27 -17.96 14.65
C LYS A 22 -2.75 -19.37 14.30
N PHE A 23 -2.69 -19.71 13.03
CA PHE A 23 -3.00 -21.05 12.56
C PHE A 23 -1.96 -21.53 11.56
N ILE A 24 -1.83 -22.85 11.46
CA ILE A 24 -1.14 -23.50 10.37
C ILE A 24 -2.17 -24.00 9.35
N THR A 25 -1.82 -23.88 8.07
CA THR A 25 -2.68 -24.29 6.95
C THR A 25 -1.84 -24.92 5.84
N CYS A 26 -2.49 -25.44 4.79
CA CYS A 26 -1.81 -25.89 3.57
C CYS A 26 -0.98 -24.75 2.96
N LYS A 27 0.23 -25.02 2.44
CA LYS A 27 1.03 -23.98 1.76
C LYS A 27 0.36 -23.36 0.53
N PHE A 28 -0.62 -24.06 -0.06
CA PHE A 28 -1.43 -23.57 -1.19
C PHE A 28 -2.73 -22.91 -0.76
N TYR A 29 -2.93 -22.66 0.54
CA TYR A 29 -4.09 -21.92 1.03
C TYR A 29 -4.08 -20.49 0.49
N ASN A 30 -5.14 -20.12 -0.21
CA ASN A 30 -5.36 -18.75 -0.68
C ASN A 30 -6.46 -18.08 0.15
N ARG A 31 -6.10 -17.00 0.86
CA ARG A 31 -7.03 -16.18 1.64
C ARG A 31 -8.06 -15.46 0.75
N ASP A 32 -7.62 -15.01 -0.42
CA ASP A 32 -8.38 -14.12 -1.29
C ASP A 32 -9.24 -14.87 -2.32
N SER A 33 -9.05 -16.19 -2.41
CA SER A 33 -9.78 -17.06 -3.33
C SER A 33 -10.43 -18.23 -2.58
N PRO A 34 -11.68 -18.05 -2.09
CA PRO A 34 -12.42 -19.11 -1.40
C PRO A 34 -12.60 -20.39 -2.23
N SER A 35 -12.49 -20.30 -3.55
CA SER A 35 -12.57 -21.43 -4.49
C SER A 35 -11.27 -22.25 -4.57
N MET A 36 -10.17 -21.80 -3.96
CA MET A 36 -8.90 -22.54 -3.91
C MET A 36 -8.29 -22.54 -2.49
N PRO A 37 -8.91 -23.20 -1.49
CA PRO A 37 -8.40 -23.23 -0.12
C PRO A 37 -7.20 -24.20 0.06
N GLY A 38 -6.57 -24.64 -1.02
CA GLY A 38 -5.67 -25.79 -1.01
C GLY A 38 -6.44 -27.06 -0.64
N CYS A 39 -6.01 -27.76 0.42
CA CYS A 39 -6.66 -28.99 0.90
C CYS A 39 -7.63 -28.80 2.07
N GLY A 40 -7.85 -27.54 2.52
CA GLY A 40 -8.72 -27.24 3.65
C GLY A 40 -8.15 -27.57 5.04
N PHE A 41 -6.91 -28.06 5.13
CA PHE A 41 -6.23 -28.25 6.43
C PHE A 41 -6.06 -26.93 7.17
N VAL A 42 -6.59 -26.85 8.38
CA VAL A 42 -6.41 -25.71 9.29
C VAL A 42 -6.25 -26.24 10.71
N MET A 43 -5.26 -25.72 11.44
CA MET A 43 -5.07 -26.02 12.86
C MET A 43 -4.59 -24.77 13.58
N TRP A 44 -5.30 -24.38 14.65
CA TRP A 44 -4.88 -23.29 15.52
C TRP A 44 -3.65 -23.71 16.33
N VAL A 45 -2.67 -22.81 16.45
CA VAL A 45 -1.40 -23.07 17.16
C VAL A 45 -1.21 -22.17 18.37
N ASP A 46 -2.28 -21.48 18.77
CA ASP A 46 -2.34 -20.60 19.92
C ASP A 46 -3.58 -20.89 20.77
N GLU A 47 -3.57 -20.30 21.97
CA GLU A 47 -4.71 -20.30 22.86
C GLU A 47 -5.87 -19.48 22.28
N ASP A 48 -7.08 -19.83 22.70
CA ASP A 48 -8.26 -19.10 22.24
C ASP A 48 -8.29 -17.67 22.78
N THR A 49 -8.86 -16.78 21.98
CA THR A 49 -8.93 -15.36 22.31
C THR A 49 -10.14 -15.10 23.20
N THR A 50 -9.92 -14.43 24.34
CA THR A 50 -11.03 -13.97 25.18
C THR A 50 -11.92 -12.99 24.43
N GLU A 51 -13.18 -12.85 24.83
CA GLU A 51 -14.11 -11.90 24.20
C GLU A 51 -13.58 -10.46 24.19
N TRP A 52 -13.01 -10.02 25.32
CA TRP A 52 -12.41 -8.68 25.41
C TRP A 52 -11.25 -8.50 24.43
N GLN A 53 -10.32 -9.46 24.36
CA GLN A 53 -9.22 -9.41 23.38
C GLN A 53 -9.75 -9.39 21.95
N ARG A 54 -10.79 -10.18 21.64
CA ARG A 54 -11.41 -10.24 20.31
C ARG A 54 -11.94 -8.86 19.89
N ASN A 55 -12.66 -8.19 20.79
CA ASN A 55 -13.24 -6.88 20.53
C ASN A 55 -12.15 -5.82 20.30
N ILE A 56 -11.14 -5.76 21.17
CA ILE A 56 -10.02 -4.82 21.04
C ILE A 56 -9.23 -5.06 19.75
N ILE A 57 -8.92 -6.31 19.39
CA ILE A 57 -8.18 -6.59 18.16
C ILE A 57 -9.01 -6.19 16.93
N ASN A 58 -10.32 -6.42 16.92
CA ASN A 58 -11.18 -5.99 15.83
C ASN A 58 -11.21 -4.45 15.67
N GLU A 59 -11.33 -3.71 16.78
CA GLU A 59 -11.25 -2.25 16.75
C GLU A 59 -9.90 -1.78 16.19
N LEU A 60 -8.80 -2.41 16.62
CA LEU A 60 -7.46 -2.10 16.11
C LEU A 60 -7.31 -2.42 14.62
N LEU A 61 -7.91 -3.49 14.12
CA LEU A 61 -7.87 -3.84 12.69
C LEU A 61 -8.62 -2.81 11.84
N ILE A 62 -9.78 -2.34 12.32
CA ILE A 62 -10.56 -1.28 11.66
C ILE A 62 -9.73 0.01 11.61
N GLU A 63 -9.18 0.41 12.75
CA GLU A 63 -8.37 1.64 12.85
C GLU A 63 -7.09 1.56 12.01
N ASN A 64 -6.43 0.40 11.98
CA ASN A 64 -5.28 0.17 11.10
C ASN A 64 -5.65 0.31 9.62
N GLY A 65 -6.82 -0.20 9.23
CA GLY A 65 -7.37 -0.03 7.88
C GLY A 65 -7.62 1.44 7.53
N ARG A 66 -8.23 2.18 8.47
CA ARG A 66 -8.48 3.62 8.35
C ARG A 66 -7.17 4.41 8.17
N LEU A 67 -6.20 4.21 9.05
CA LEU A 67 -4.89 4.87 9.00
C LEU A 67 -4.12 4.55 7.70
N LYS A 68 -4.15 3.29 7.24
CA LYS A 68 -3.56 2.90 5.94
C LYS A 68 -4.23 3.61 4.76
N SER A 69 -5.52 3.91 4.85
CA SER A 69 -6.23 4.69 3.84
C SER A 69 -5.78 6.14 3.85
N GLU A 70 -5.72 6.77 5.03
CA GLU A 70 -5.26 8.16 5.20
C GLU A 70 -3.82 8.33 4.69
N VAL A 71 -2.89 7.45 5.07
CA VAL A 71 -1.50 7.51 4.57
C VAL A 71 -1.45 7.41 3.05
N ARG A 72 -2.29 6.57 2.44
CA ARG A 72 -2.35 6.46 0.97
C ARG A 72 -2.89 7.73 0.34
N GLN A 73 -3.90 8.35 0.94
CA GLN A 73 -4.49 9.59 0.47
C GLN A 73 -3.49 10.75 0.56
N THR A 74 -2.86 10.95 1.73
CA THR A 74 -1.83 11.98 1.92
C THR A 74 -0.65 11.80 0.97
N ARG A 75 -0.21 10.56 0.70
CA ARG A 75 0.85 10.31 -0.29
C ARG A 75 0.45 10.77 -1.70
N LYS A 76 -0.79 10.51 -2.13
CA LYS A 76 -1.30 10.98 -3.43
C LYS A 76 -1.32 12.49 -3.50
N GLU A 77 -1.78 13.16 -2.44
CA GLU A 77 -1.81 14.62 -2.36
C GLU A 77 -0.40 15.21 -2.46
N ILE A 78 0.58 14.63 -1.77
CA ILE A 78 1.99 15.04 -1.88
C ILE A 78 2.52 14.88 -3.31
N GLU A 79 2.23 13.75 -3.96
CA GLU A 79 2.64 13.50 -5.35
C GLU A 79 2.01 14.50 -6.34
N GLU A 80 0.75 14.88 -6.11
CA GLU A 80 0.05 15.85 -6.94
C GLU A 80 0.62 17.26 -6.77
N ILE A 81 0.85 17.69 -5.52
CA ILE A 81 1.50 18.97 -5.21
C ILE A 81 2.91 19.03 -5.82
N ALA A 82 3.70 17.96 -5.70
CA ALA A 82 5.05 17.90 -6.27
C ALA A 82 5.02 18.11 -7.79
N LYS A 83 4.08 17.49 -8.50
CA LYS A 83 3.90 17.68 -9.95
C LYS A 83 3.51 19.12 -10.31
N GLN A 84 2.66 19.76 -9.51
CA GLN A 84 2.27 21.15 -9.72
C GLN A 84 3.48 22.08 -9.59
N VAL A 85 4.26 21.93 -8.52
CA VAL A 85 5.48 22.71 -8.28
C VAL A 85 6.50 22.52 -9.40
N ASP A 86 6.73 21.29 -9.84
CA ASP A 86 7.63 21.01 -10.97
C ASP A 86 7.14 21.65 -12.28
N GLY A 87 5.82 21.66 -12.51
CA GLY A 87 5.19 22.29 -13.67
C GLY A 87 5.34 23.81 -13.67
N GLU A 88 5.12 24.47 -12.53
CA GLU A 88 5.32 25.91 -12.36
C GLU A 88 6.77 26.30 -12.64
N LYS A 89 7.72 25.56 -12.05
CA LYS A 89 9.16 25.79 -12.27
C LYS A 89 9.57 25.59 -13.74
N LEU A 90 8.97 24.63 -14.43
CA LEU A 90 9.21 24.44 -15.86
C LEU A 90 8.69 25.60 -16.69
N ASN A 91 7.55 26.19 -16.32
CA ASN A 91 7.00 27.36 -17.01
C ASN A 91 7.90 28.59 -16.82
N GLU A 92 8.36 28.86 -15.60
CA GLU A 92 9.31 29.95 -15.34
C GLU A 92 10.60 29.81 -16.16
N LEU A 93 11.17 28.60 -16.22
CA LEU A 93 12.37 28.32 -17.03
C LEU A 93 12.12 28.52 -18.53
N ARG A 94 10.92 28.18 -19.02
CA ARG A 94 10.55 28.40 -20.43
C ARG A 94 10.46 29.89 -20.75
N GLU A 95 9.88 30.69 -19.86
CA GLU A 95 9.79 32.14 -20.01
C GLU A 95 11.17 32.79 -20.03
N GLN A 96 12.05 32.41 -19.10
CA GLN A 96 13.44 32.86 -19.09
C GLN A 96 14.19 32.49 -20.38
N LEU A 97 14.00 31.27 -20.89
CA LEU A 97 14.61 30.83 -22.14
C LEU A 97 14.13 31.66 -23.35
N VAL A 98 12.85 32.01 -23.38
CA VAL A 98 12.29 32.86 -24.44
C VAL A 98 12.93 34.24 -24.42
N GLU A 99 13.08 34.84 -23.24
CA GLU A 99 13.69 36.18 -23.13
C GLU A 99 15.17 36.15 -23.51
N MET A 100 15.94 35.17 -23.01
CA MET A 100 17.33 34.96 -23.43
C MET A 100 17.49 34.78 -24.94
N LYS A 101 16.54 34.11 -25.61
CA LYS A 101 16.56 33.95 -27.07
C LYS A 101 16.32 35.29 -27.79
N LYS A 102 15.42 36.14 -27.28
CA LYS A 102 15.20 37.48 -27.84
C LYS A 102 16.44 38.35 -27.69
N GLU A 103 17.05 38.36 -26.51
CA GLU A 103 18.29 39.10 -26.25
C GLU A 103 19.43 38.64 -27.15
N ASN A 104 19.66 37.33 -27.27
CA ASN A 104 20.66 36.79 -28.19
C ASN A 104 20.43 37.22 -29.64
N LYS A 105 19.17 37.24 -30.09
CA LYS A 105 18.84 37.72 -31.44
C LYS A 105 19.16 39.20 -31.61
N ARG A 106 18.88 40.03 -30.60
CA ARG A 106 19.23 41.47 -30.60
C ARG A 106 20.75 41.66 -30.65
N ILE A 107 21.51 40.96 -29.81
CA ILE A 107 22.97 41.02 -29.78
C ILE A 107 23.56 40.65 -31.15
N LYS A 108 23.06 39.57 -31.78
CA LYS A 108 23.50 39.15 -33.12
C LYS A 108 23.27 40.22 -34.20
N ILE A 109 22.21 41.01 -34.09
CA ILE A 109 21.93 42.10 -35.04
C ILE A 109 22.90 43.27 -34.81
N ILE A 110 23.26 43.58 -33.56
CA ILE A 110 24.18 44.68 -33.24
C ILE A 110 25.62 44.36 -33.66
N LEU A 111 26.01 43.08 -33.62
CA LEU A 111 27.36 42.60 -33.94
C LEU A 111 27.57 42.22 -35.41
N ALA A 112 26.53 42.29 -36.25
CA ALA A 112 26.57 42.02 -37.69
C ALA A 112 26.69 43.32 -38.49
#